data_AF-A0A6A4HFH7-F1
#
_entry.id   AF-A0A6A4HFH7-F1
#
_cell.length_a   1.000
_cell.length_b   1.000
_cell.length_c   1.000
_cell.angle_alpha   90.00
_cell.angle_beta   90.00
_cell.angle_gamma   90.00
#
_symmetry.space_group_name_H-M   'P 1'
#
loop_
_entity.id
_entity.type
_entity.pdbx_description
1 polymer ?
#
loop_
_entity_poly.entity_id
_entity_poly.type
_entity_poly.pdbx_seq_one_letter_code
_entity_poly.pdbx_strand_id
1 'polypeptide(L)'
;MHTCRIHGGGNDGLLKATMASLRKWKTITNLHWVKGHAGIDGNEKADELANEGTRHCEHRGAKLSNVTQQKKMKTKAYQKALDHWATNMGIGRAKASAVKICGKTPSDGAVWKSMHHRDISRKIRNFLWMTAHSGYKVGEYWETIPTYENRAPCRNCGVTENMDHILFECQAPGQKEIWELAEKLWENKVSPWIKPHLGIILSCGLTNFKDENENHLPGDSRLYRILVSECKWVINEKDPPSANEIWNRWLWTIESRLKLDRLLTSSKFDKKKLSKKVVSDTWKEVVSIRVMFLNRK
;
A
#
# COMPACT_ATOMS: atom_id res chain seq x y z
N MET A 1 -55.28 -3.91 -12.81
CA MET A 1 -53.86 -3.57 -12.59
C MET A 1 -53.52 -2.36 -13.43
N HIS A 2 -53.50 -1.16 -12.85
CA HIS A 2 -53.00 0.04 -13.54
C HIS A 2 -51.57 0.31 -13.06
N THR A 3 -50.59 0.07 -13.93
CA THR A 3 -49.20 0.48 -13.72
C THR A 3 -49.04 1.95 -14.09
N CYS A 4 -48.85 2.81 -13.10
CA CYS A 4 -48.45 4.20 -13.32
C CYS A 4 -46.95 4.24 -13.70
N ARG A 5 -46.63 4.63 -14.94
CA ARG A 5 -45.25 4.92 -15.37
C ARG A 5 -44.89 6.34 -14.91
N ILE A 6 -43.96 6.45 -13.97
CA ILE A 6 -43.34 7.74 -13.62
C ILE A 6 -42.28 8.04 -14.69
N HIS A 7 -42.51 9.05 -15.52
CA HIS A 7 -41.50 9.58 -16.44
C HIS A 7 -40.44 10.36 -15.65
N GLY A 8 -39.18 9.98 -15.82
CA GLY A 8 -38.04 10.60 -15.13
C GLY A 8 -37.71 11.98 -15.71
N GLY A 9 -38.18 13.04 -15.04
CA GLY A 9 -37.64 14.39 -15.16
C GLY A 9 -36.95 14.82 -13.86
N GLY A 10 -35.88 15.62 -13.94
CA GLY A 10 -35.21 16.41 -12.89
C GLY A 10 -34.69 15.71 -11.61
N ASN A 11 -35.47 14.80 -11.04
CA ASN A 11 -35.35 14.26 -9.68
C ASN A 11 -35.19 12.72 -9.66
N ASP A 12 -34.76 12.10 -10.77
CA ASP A 12 -34.61 10.63 -10.88
C ASP A 12 -33.74 10.03 -9.77
N GLY A 13 -32.65 10.70 -9.40
CA GLY A 13 -31.79 10.25 -8.28
C GLY A 13 -32.49 10.25 -6.92
N LEU A 14 -33.31 11.28 -6.66
CA LEU A 14 -34.08 11.38 -5.40
C LEU A 14 -35.19 10.33 -5.35
N LEU A 15 -35.90 10.11 -6.46
CA LEU A 15 -36.94 9.08 -6.56
C LEU A 15 -36.36 7.68 -6.29
N LYS A 16 -35.21 7.36 -6.90
CA LYS A 16 -34.52 6.07 -6.67
C LYS A 16 -34.12 5.89 -5.21
N ALA A 17 -33.57 6.93 -4.58
CA ALA A 17 -33.17 6.88 -3.17
C ALA A 17 -34.39 6.69 -2.24
N THR A 18 -35.48 7.44 -2.48
CA THR A 18 -36.72 7.32 -1.71
C THR A 18 -37.35 5.93 -1.85
N MET A 19 -37.42 5.39 -3.07
CA MET A 19 -37.92 4.03 -3.30
C MET A 19 -37.06 2.97 -2.60
N ALA A 20 -35.73 3.13 -2.60
CA ALA A 20 -34.83 2.22 -1.89
C ALA A 20 -35.05 2.27 -0.36
N SER A 21 -35.29 3.45 0.20
CA SER A 21 -35.60 3.61 1.63
C SER A 21 -36.95 3.00 2.00
N LEU A 22 -38.00 3.24 1.21
CA LEU A 22 -39.33 2.65 1.45
C LEU A 22 -39.28 1.11 1.40
N ARG A 23 -38.50 0.52 0.48
CA ARG A 23 -38.34 -0.94 0.37
C ARG A 23 -37.59 -1.57 1.55
N LYS A 24 -36.84 -0.80 2.34
CA LYS A 24 -36.14 -1.31 3.52
C LYS A 24 -37.05 -1.42 4.74
N TRP A 25 -38.22 -0.79 4.72
CA TRP A 25 -39.15 -0.88 5.85
C TRP A 25 -39.78 -2.27 5.89
N LYS A 26 -39.82 -2.86 7.10
CA LYS A 26 -40.35 -4.21 7.34
C LYS A 26 -41.86 -4.22 7.59
N THR A 27 -42.48 -3.05 7.66
CA THR A 27 -43.89 -2.84 8.00
C THR A 27 -44.68 -2.33 6.79
N ILE A 28 -45.92 -2.83 6.64
CA ILE A 28 -46.84 -2.32 5.60
C ILE A 28 -47.11 -0.84 5.89
N THR A 29 -46.82 0.02 4.92
CA THR A 29 -46.94 1.47 5.06
C THR A 29 -47.89 2.01 4.00
N ASN A 30 -48.92 2.72 4.43
CA ASN A 30 -49.87 3.40 3.54
C ASN A 30 -49.52 4.88 3.45
N LEU A 31 -49.44 5.41 2.23
CA LEU A 31 -49.22 6.83 1.98
C LEU A 31 -50.56 7.46 1.62
N HIS A 32 -50.97 8.45 2.40
CA HIS A 32 -52.18 9.22 2.16
C HIS A 32 -51.80 10.64 1.77
N TRP A 33 -52.42 11.13 0.71
CA TRP A 33 -52.32 12.54 0.37
C TRP A 33 -53.30 13.33 1.23
N VAL A 34 -52.81 14.43 1.81
CA VAL A 34 -53.58 15.36 2.63
C VAL A 34 -53.38 16.77 2.08
N LYS A 35 -54.46 17.57 2.07
CA LYS A 35 -54.40 18.94 1.57
C LYS A 35 -53.66 19.83 2.57
N GLY A 36 -52.74 20.65 2.07
CA GLY A 36 -52.05 21.66 2.87
C GLY A 36 -53.00 22.75 3.39
N HIS A 37 -52.65 23.35 4.53
CA HIS A 37 -53.38 24.46 5.19
C HIS A 37 -54.88 24.16 5.42
N ALA A 38 -55.19 22.93 5.80
CA ALA A 38 -56.55 22.45 6.03
C ALA A 38 -56.93 22.38 7.53
N GLY A 39 -56.15 22.96 8.44
CA GLY A 39 -56.37 22.88 9.88
C GLY A 39 -55.94 21.56 10.51
N ILE A 40 -55.16 20.74 9.79
CA ILE A 40 -54.74 19.41 10.26
C ILE A 40 -53.42 19.58 11.02
N ASP A 41 -53.51 19.58 12.34
CA ASP A 41 -52.42 19.86 13.28
C ASP A 41 -51.09 19.17 12.92
N GLY A 42 -51.11 17.87 12.61
CA GLY A 42 -49.90 17.14 12.23
C GLY A 42 -49.27 17.57 10.91
N ASN A 43 -50.07 17.95 9.92
CA ASN A 43 -49.57 18.46 8.63
C ASN A 43 -49.06 19.90 8.76
N GLU A 44 -49.73 20.72 9.57
CA GLU A 44 -49.33 22.11 9.81
C GLU A 44 -48.03 22.20 10.59
N LYS A 45 -47.84 21.36 11.62
CA LYS A 45 -46.55 21.24 12.33
C LYS A 45 -45.43 20.74 11.43
N ALA A 46 -45.71 19.79 10.54
CA ALA A 46 -44.71 19.31 9.59
C ALA A 46 -44.28 20.41 8.59
N ASP A 47 -45.22 21.25 8.16
CA ASP A 47 -44.96 22.40 7.28
C ASP A 47 -44.16 23.50 8.01
N GLU A 48 -44.50 23.79 9.26
CA GLU A 48 -43.75 24.72 10.12
C GLU A 48 -42.30 24.27 10.31
N LEU A 49 -42.08 22.99 10.65
CA LEU A 49 -40.73 22.41 10.79
C LEU A 49 -39.94 22.40 9.48
N ALA A 50 -40.60 22.14 8.35
CA ALA A 50 -39.95 22.20 7.04
C ALA A 50 -39.50 23.63 6.72
N ASN A 51 -40.35 24.62 7.02
CA ASN A 51 -40.04 26.04 6.85
C ASN A 51 -38.90 26.51 7.77
N GLU A 52 -38.86 26.06 9.02
CA GLU A 52 -37.74 26.32 9.93
C GLU A 52 -36.42 25.76 9.36
N GLY A 53 -36.46 24.54 8.80
CA GLY A 53 -35.33 23.90 8.15
C GLY A 53 -34.76 24.69 6.95
N THR A 54 -35.58 25.49 6.26
CA THR A 54 -35.09 26.36 5.18
C THR A 54 -34.26 27.54 5.67
N ARG A 55 -34.52 28.02 6.89
CA ARG A 55 -33.88 29.22 7.46
C ARG A 55 -32.50 28.94 8.06
N HIS A 56 -32.20 27.69 8.40
CA HIS A 56 -30.97 27.30 9.12
C HIS A 56 -29.82 26.76 8.26
N CYS A 57 -29.88 26.91 6.94
CA CYS A 57 -28.88 26.31 6.04
C CYS A 57 -27.97 27.34 5.34
N GLU A 58 -27.21 28.14 6.11
CA GLU A 58 -26.04 28.84 5.56
C GLU A 58 -24.88 27.85 5.39
N HIS A 59 -24.76 27.22 4.22
CA HIS A 59 -23.55 26.47 3.88
C HIS A 59 -22.38 27.41 3.56
N ARG A 60 -21.66 27.89 4.58
CA ARG A 60 -20.37 28.59 4.44
C ARG A 60 -19.20 27.64 4.11
N GLY A 61 -19.41 26.74 3.14
CA GLY A 61 -18.42 25.75 2.73
C GLY A 61 -18.59 25.31 1.28
N ALA A 62 -17.49 24.94 0.62
CA ALA A 62 -17.53 24.42 -0.73
C ALA A 62 -18.35 23.11 -0.79
N LYS A 63 -19.34 23.05 -1.69
CA LYS A 63 -20.20 21.88 -1.88
C LYS A 63 -19.34 20.69 -2.36
N LEU A 64 -19.09 19.72 -1.47
CA LEU A 64 -18.24 18.55 -1.75
C LEU A 64 -18.75 17.72 -2.95
N SER A 65 -20.05 17.75 -3.25
CA SER A 65 -20.63 17.12 -4.44
C SER A 65 -20.07 17.65 -5.76
N ASN A 66 -19.54 18.88 -5.76
CA ASN A 66 -19.06 19.57 -6.96
C ASN A 66 -17.53 19.62 -7.06
N VAL A 67 -16.82 19.27 -5.98
CA VAL A 67 -15.36 19.22 -5.92
C VAL A 67 -14.90 17.78 -6.13
N THR A 68 -14.45 17.47 -7.35
CA THR A 68 -13.76 16.19 -7.58
C THR A 68 -12.33 16.27 -7.04
N GLN A 69 -11.81 15.15 -6.54
CA GLN A 69 -10.43 15.04 -6.06
C GLN A 69 -9.44 15.55 -7.12
N GLN A 70 -9.69 15.23 -8.41
CA GLN A 70 -8.88 15.71 -9.53
C GLN A 70 -8.83 17.24 -9.64
N LYS A 71 -9.95 17.94 -9.43
CA LYS A 71 -9.99 19.42 -9.42
C LYS A 71 -9.23 19.99 -8.23
N LYS A 72 -9.42 19.42 -7.04
CA LYS A 72 -8.71 19.84 -5.82
C LYS A 72 -7.20 19.65 -5.96
N MET A 73 -6.77 18.52 -6.54
CA MET A 73 -5.36 18.21 -6.76
C MET A 73 -4.63 19.24 -7.62
N LYS A 74 -5.32 19.89 -8.56
CA LYS A 74 -4.72 20.90 -9.44
C LYS A 74 -4.53 22.27 -8.79
N THR A 75 -5.06 22.49 -7.58
CA THR A 75 -4.94 23.79 -6.90
C THR A 75 -3.53 24.00 -6.37
N LYS A 76 -3.03 25.24 -6.43
CA LYS A 76 -1.70 25.60 -5.87
C LYS A 76 -1.59 25.27 -4.38
N ALA A 77 -2.65 25.50 -3.62
CA ALA A 77 -2.71 25.18 -2.20
C ALA A 77 -2.53 23.67 -1.95
N TYR A 78 -3.17 22.82 -2.76
CA TYR A 78 -2.99 21.37 -2.67
C TYR A 78 -1.59 20.93 -3.08
N GLN A 79 -1.03 21.48 -4.16
CA GLN A 79 0.33 21.18 -4.59
C GLN A 79 1.37 21.59 -3.53
N LYS A 80 1.18 22.74 -2.90
CA LYS A 80 2.03 23.18 -1.77
C LYS A 80 1.87 22.26 -0.56
N ALA A 81 0.67 21.77 -0.28
CA ALA A 81 0.45 20.81 0.81
C ALA A 81 1.02 19.41 0.51
N LEU A 82 1.18 19.04 -0.77
CA LEU A 82 1.87 17.81 -1.17
C LEU A 82 3.40 17.93 -1.05
N ASP A 83 3.94 19.15 -1.11
CA ASP A 83 5.37 19.43 -1.01
C ASP A 83 5.83 19.32 0.44
N HIS A 84 5.99 18.07 0.88
CA HIS A 84 6.38 17.74 2.25
C HIS A 84 7.85 17.34 2.29
N TRP A 85 8.64 18.02 3.12
CA TRP A 85 10.09 17.81 3.23
C TRP A 85 10.46 16.33 3.41
N ALA A 86 9.78 15.61 4.31
CA ALA A 86 10.09 14.20 4.56
C ALA A 86 9.85 13.31 3.33
N THR A 87 8.84 13.64 2.52
CA THR A 87 8.53 12.95 1.27
C THR A 87 9.62 13.21 0.23
N ASN A 88 10.06 14.47 0.12
CA ASN A 88 11.14 14.86 -0.77
C ASN A 88 12.47 14.18 -0.39
N MET A 89 12.75 14.06 0.91
CA MET A 89 13.90 13.30 1.41
C MET A 89 13.80 11.81 1.07
N GLY A 90 12.65 11.18 1.30
CA GLY A 90 12.42 9.78 0.94
C GLY A 90 12.63 9.51 -0.55
N ILE A 91 12.09 10.36 -1.41
CA ILE A 91 12.26 10.26 -2.87
C ILE A 91 13.68 10.61 -3.31
N GLY A 92 14.30 11.62 -2.72
CA GLY A 92 15.70 11.98 -2.98
C GLY A 92 16.65 10.81 -2.68
N ARG A 93 16.49 10.17 -1.53
CA ARG A 93 17.23 8.95 -1.16
C ARG A 93 17.00 7.81 -2.14
N ALA A 94 15.74 7.59 -2.54
CA ALA A 94 15.40 6.57 -3.53
C ALA A 94 16.09 6.84 -4.89
N LYS A 95 16.06 8.08 -5.38
CA LYS A 95 16.71 8.47 -6.65
C LYS A 95 18.22 8.30 -6.61
N ALA A 96 18.87 8.79 -5.56
CA ALA A 96 20.32 8.66 -5.39
C ALA A 96 20.76 7.18 -5.35
N SER A 97 19.94 6.33 -4.74
CA SER A 97 20.23 4.89 -4.62
C SER A 97 19.89 4.11 -5.88
N ALA A 98 18.86 4.54 -6.63
CA ALA A 98 18.38 3.86 -7.82
C ALA A 98 19.45 3.72 -8.90
N VAL A 99 20.40 4.66 -8.99
CA VAL A 99 21.54 4.59 -9.91
C VAL A 99 22.30 3.26 -9.77
N LYS A 100 22.43 2.74 -8.54
CA LYS A 100 23.13 1.46 -8.28
C LYS A 100 22.39 0.26 -8.88
N ILE A 101 21.07 0.28 -8.95
CA ILE A 101 20.23 -0.86 -9.36
C ILE A 101 19.69 -0.76 -10.78
N CYS A 102 19.71 0.42 -11.41
CA CYS A 102 19.20 0.62 -12.77
C CYS A 102 20.10 1.45 -13.69
N GLY A 103 21.27 1.90 -13.18
CA GLY A 103 22.31 2.59 -13.96
C GLY A 103 22.01 4.06 -14.29
N LYS A 104 20.85 4.60 -13.89
CA LYS A 104 20.46 5.98 -14.20
C LYS A 104 19.64 6.61 -13.09
N THR A 105 19.67 7.94 -13.01
CA THR A 105 18.84 8.69 -12.07
C THR A 105 17.39 8.72 -12.57
N PRO A 106 16.43 8.13 -11.85
CA PRO A 106 15.02 8.14 -12.25
C PRO A 106 14.36 9.49 -11.94
N SER A 107 13.23 9.77 -12.60
CA SER A 107 12.34 10.85 -12.17
C SER A 107 11.51 10.44 -10.94
N ASP A 108 11.00 11.42 -10.20
CA ASP A 108 10.16 11.20 -9.02
C ASP A 108 8.93 10.35 -9.37
N GLY A 109 8.29 10.64 -10.51
CA GLY A 109 7.17 9.86 -11.02
C GLY A 109 7.54 8.41 -11.36
N ALA A 110 8.77 8.17 -11.83
CA ALA A 110 9.25 6.80 -12.07
C ALA A 110 9.46 6.04 -10.74
N VAL A 111 10.00 6.70 -9.71
CA VAL A 111 10.13 6.12 -8.37
C VAL A 111 8.75 5.72 -7.84
N TRP A 112 7.77 6.64 -7.83
CA TRP A 112 6.41 6.36 -7.38
C TRP A 112 5.77 5.22 -8.16
N LYS A 113 5.86 5.24 -9.49
CA LYS A 113 5.31 4.18 -10.35
C LYS A 113 5.96 2.83 -10.04
N SER A 114 7.26 2.81 -9.73
CA SER A 114 8.00 1.59 -9.43
C SER A 114 7.59 0.93 -8.11
N MET A 115 7.17 1.71 -7.11
CA MET A 115 6.65 1.14 -5.85
C MET A 115 5.41 0.28 -6.09
N HIS A 116 4.68 0.53 -7.18
CA HIS A 116 3.53 -0.26 -7.60
C HIS A 116 3.87 -1.38 -8.61
N HIS A 117 5.14 -1.75 -8.75
CA HIS A 117 5.56 -2.79 -9.67
C HIS A 117 4.78 -4.10 -9.44
N ARG A 118 4.45 -4.80 -10.52
CA ARG A 118 3.63 -6.03 -10.50
C ARG A 118 4.20 -7.13 -9.61
N ASP A 119 5.52 -7.18 -9.48
CA ASP A 119 6.22 -8.16 -8.65
C ASP A 119 6.19 -7.80 -7.14
N ILE A 120 5.74 -6.61 -6.76
CA ILE A 120 5.64 -6.20 -5.36
C ILE A 120 4.22 -6.47 -4.86
N SER A 121 4.07 -7.14 -3.71
CA SER A 121 2.75 -7.46 -3.14
C SER A 121 2.02 -6.20 -2.70
N ARG A 122 0.68 -6.17 -2.74
CA ARG A 122 -0.12 -4.99 -2.39
C ARG A 122 0.20 -4.45 -0.99
N LYS A 123 0.44 -5.34 -0.03
CA LYS A 123 0.79 -4.93 1.34
C LYS A 123 2.15 -4.22 1.37
N ILE A 124 3.12 -4.69 0.60
CA ILE A 124 4.44 -4.03 0.49
C ILE A 124 4.35 -2.71 -0.25
N ARG A 125 3.54 -2.59 -1.30
CA ARG A 125 3.34 -1.30 -2.00
C ARG A 125 2.88 -0.21 -1.03
N ASN A 126 1.93 -0.54 -0.15
CA ASN A 126 1.46 0.37 0.89
C ASN A 126 2.58 0.72 1.88
N PHE A 127 3.39 -0.27 2.26
CA PHE A 127 4.55 -0.03 3.10
C PHE A 127 5.56 0.94 2.45
N LEU A 128 5.98 0.69 1.22
CA LEU A 128 6.92 1.56 0.50
C LEU A 128 6.38 2.99 0.40
N TRP A 129 5.09 3.12 0.08
CA TRP A 129 4.43 4.43 0.02
C TRP A 129 4.43 5.14 1.37
N MET A 130 4.02 4.47 2.44
CA MET A 130 4.00 5.03 3.80
C MET A 130 5.40 5.40 4.28
N THR A 131 6.39 4.55 4.00
CA THR A 131 7.79 4.80 4.35
C THR A 131 8.35 6.01 3.61
N ALA A 132 8.09 6.13 2.31
CA ALA A 132 8.54 7.29 1.54
C ALA A 132 7.95 8.61 2.07
N HIS A 133 6.73 8.58 2.63
CA HIS A 133 6.07 9.75 3.23
C HIS A 133 6.40 9.93 4.72
N SER A 134 7.24 9.09 5.32
CA SER A 134 7.44 9.05 6.79
C SER A 134 6.12 8.95 7.57
N GLY A 135 5.15 8.22 7.04
CA GLY A 135 3.79 8.13 7.60
C GLY A 135 3.65 7.14 8.76
N TYR A 136 4.71 6.43 9.14
CA TYR A 136 4.70 5.53 10.28
C TYR A 136 4.98 6.30 11.58
N LYS A 137 4.26 5.96 12.64
CA LYS A 137 4.43 6.54 13.98
C LYS A 137 5.60 5.83 14.69
N VAL A 138 6.82 6.31 14.49
CA VAL A 138 8.06 5.76 15.06
C VAL A 138 8.97 6.89 15.52
N GLY A 139 9.82 6.63 16.53
CA GLY A 139 10.87 7.54 16.98
C GLY A 139 10.39 8.94 17.28
N GLU A 140 10.93 9.92 16.55
CA GLU A 140 10.65 11.36 16.65
C GLU A 140 9.15 11.67 16.76
N TYR A 141 8.28 10.92 16.06
CA TYR A 141 6.83 11.12 16.18
C TYR A 141 6.35 11.01 17.64
N TRP A 142 6.83 10.00 18.38
CA TRP A 142 6.43 9.79 19.76
C TRP A 142 7.08 10.77 20.73
N GLU A 143 8.26 11.30 20.39
CA GLU A 143 8.94 12.35 21.19
C GLU A 143 8.13 13.65 21.22
N THR A 144 7.34 13.92 20.17
CA THR A 144 6.48 15.12 20.12
C THR A 144 5.19 15.01 20.94
N ILE A 145 4.85 13.82 21.46
CA ILE A 145 3.59 13.57 22.16
C ILE A 145 3.88 13.43 23.66
N PRO A 146 3.44 14.41 24.47
CA PRO A 146 3.58 14.32 25.93
C PRO A 146 3.02 13.00 26.46
N THR A 147 3.74 12.36 27.39
CA THR A 147 3.41 11.08 28.05
C THR A 147 3.62 9.80 27.23
N TYR A 148 4.03 9.92 25.96
CA TYR A 148 4.27 8.78 25.07
C TYR A 148 5.70 8.68 24.54
N GLU A 149 6.61 9.52 25.05
CA GLU A 149 8.01 9.62 24.62
C GLU A 149 8.76 8.30 24.83
N ASN A 150 8.34 7.50 25.82
CA ASN A 150 8.88 6.16 26.08
C ASN A 150 8.66 5.16 24.92
N ARG A 151 7.86 5.52 23.90
CA ARG A 151 7.66 4.74 22.67
C ARG A 151 8.59 5.13 21.54
N ALA A 152 9.35 6.21 21.68
CA ALA A 152 10.33 6.64 20.69
C ALA A 152 11.56 5.72 20.61
N PRO A 153 12.19 5.31 21.73
CA PRO A 153 13.37 4.46 21.65
C PRO A 153 13.03 2.99 21.37
N CYS A 154 13.93 2.32 20.67
CA CYS A 154 13.86 0.89 20.43
C CYS A 154 13.98 0.14 21.76
N ARG A 155 13.08 -0.81 22.00
CA ARG A 155 13.09 -1.60 23.24
C ARG A 155 14.34 -2.48 23.40
N ASN A 156 14.97 -2.85 22.30
CA ASN A 156 16.11 -3.77 22.31
C ASN A 156 17.45 -3.05 22.51
N CYS A 157 17.64 -1.87 21.93
CA CYS A 157 18.93 -1.18 21.93
C CYS A 157 18.89 0.28 22.42
N GLY A 158 17.71 0.83 22.72
CA GLY A 158 17.54 2.17 23.29
C GLY A 158 17.68 3.35 22.32
N VAL A 159 18.09 3.12 21.06
CA VAL A 159 18.20 4.16 20.03
C VAL A 159 16.81 4.60 19.55
N THR A 160 16.58 5.89 19.31
CA THR A 160 15.32 6.41 18.73
C THR A 160 14.99 5.69 17.41
N GLU A 161 13.81 5.06 17.34
CA GLU A 161 13.42 4.23 16.19
C GLU A 161 13.11 5.06 14.95
N ASN A 162 13.88 4.88 13.89
CA ASN A 162 13.50 5.33 12.57
C ASN A 162 13.43 4.13 11.59
N MET A 163 13.03 4.37 10.35
CA MET A 163 12.89 3.26 9.39
C MET A 163 14.22 2.64 8.98
N ASP A 164 15.33 3.39 8.98
CA ASP A 164 16.67 2.82 8.76
C ASP A 164 17.04 1.88 9.90
N HIS A 165 16.81 2.32 11.14
CA HIS A 165 17.06 1.55 12.34
C HIS A 165 16.30 0.22 12.31
N ILE A 166 14.98 0.29 12.13
CA ILE A 166 14.08 -0.88 12.13
C ILE A 166 14.52 -1.90 11.06
N LEU A 167 14.88 -1.45 9.86
CA LEU A 167 15.14 -2.34 8.74
C LEU A 167 16.60 -2.81 8.64
N PHE A 168 17.59 -2.04 9.12
CA PHE A 168 19.00 -2.29 8.81
C PHE A 168 20.01 -2.15 9.95
N GLU A 169 19.68 -1.47 11.06
CA GLU A 169 20.69 -1.14 12.09
C GLU A 169 20.39 -1.76 13.46
N CYS A 170 19.12 -2.06 13.74
CA CYS A 170 18.70 -2.67 14.99
C CYS A 170 19.41 -4.00 15.27
N GLN A 171 19.84 -4.18 16.52
CA GLN A 171 20.45 -5.42 17.02
C GLN A 171 19.40 -6.45 17.49
N ALA A 172 18.13 -6.22 17.18
CA ALA A 172 17.08 -7.18 17.50
C ALA A 172 17.31 -8.48 16.70
N PRO A 173 17.09 -9.66 17.31
CA PRO A 173 17.19 -10.92 16.62
C PRO A 173 16.36 -10.96 15.34
N GLY A 174 16.95 -11.47 14.27
CA GLY A 174 16.28 -11.78 13.02
C GLY A 174 16.58 -10.82 11.89
N GLN A 175 16.72 -9.52 12.15
CA GLN A 175 16.97 -8.54 11.09
C GLN A 175 18.24 -8.88 10.29
N LYS A 176 19.36 -9.05 10.99
CA LYS A 176 20.65 -9.38 10.38
C LYS A 176 20.58 -10.74 9.67
N GLU A 177 20.00 -11.73 10.33
CA GLU A 177 19.87 -13.09 9.82
C GLU A 177 19.08 -13.09 8.50
N ILE A 178 17.93 -12.42 8.42
CA ILE A 178 17.13 -12.35 7.19
C ILE A 178 17.93 -11.75 6.03
N TRP A 179 18.69 -10.68 6.27
CA TRP A 179 19.51 -10.08 5.22
C TRP A 179 20.65 -11.00 4.77
N GLU A 180 21.28 -11.72 5.70
CA GLU A 180 22.26 -12.76 5.35
C GLU A 180 21.62 -13.91 4.57
N LEU A 181 20.38 -14.30 4.86
CA LEU A 181 19.65 -15.30 4.09
C LEU A 181 19.29 -14.80 2.69
N ALA A 182 18.90 -13.53 2.56
CA ALA A 182 18.63 -12.92 1.27
C ALA A 182 19.91 -12.85 0.41
N GLU A 183 21.04 -12.50 1.02
CA GLU A 183 22.35 -12.50 0.35
C GLU A 183 22.78 -13.91 -0.08
N LYS A 184 22.65 -14.91 0.80
CA LYS A 184 22.92 -16.31 0.46
C LYS A 184 22.04 -16.83 -0.68
N LEU A 185 20.77 -16.42 -0.72
CA LEU A 185 19.87 -16.73 -1.84
C LEU A 185 20.32 -16.10 -3.17
N TRP A 186 21.16 -15.08 -3.11
CA TRP A 186 21.67 -14.34 -4.25
C TRP A 186 23.04 -14.81 -4.76
N GLU A 187 23.86 -15.49 -3.93
CA GLU A 187 25.26 -15.86 -4.22
C GLU A 187 25.49 -16.50 -5.60
N ASN A 188 24.52 -17.25 -6.13
CA ASN A 188 24.64 -17.94 -7.41
C ASN A 188 24.14 -17.12 -8.63
N LYS A 189 23.83 -15.82 -8.44
CA LYS A 189 23.39 -14.94 -9.53
C LYS A 189 24.56 -14.29 -10.26
N VAL A 190 24.32 -13.95 -11.52
CA VAL A 190 25.31 -13.28 -12.37
C VAL A 190 25.50 -11.83 -11.91
N SER A 191 24.41 -11.18 -11.54
CA SER A 191 24.42 -9.79 -11.09
C SER A 191 24.98 -9.69 -9.66
N PRO A 192 25.74 -8.63 -9.31
CA PRO A 192 26.31 -8.48 -7.98
C PRO A 192 25.21 -8.24 -6.92
N TRP A 193 25.45 -8.74 -5.69
CA TRP A 193 24.58 -8.40 -4.56
C TRP A 193 24.78 -6.94 -4.17
N ILE A 194 23.71 -6.16 -4.25
CA ILE A 194 23.73 -4.77 -3.78
C ILE A 194 23.13 -4.77 -2.37
N LYS A 195 23.97 -4.52 -1.37
CA LYS A 195 23.53 -4.48 0.04
C LYS A 195 22.37 -3.48 0.20
N PRO A 196 21.19 -3.93 0.65
CA PRO A 196 20.04 -3.05 0.78
C PRO A 196 20.20 -2.02 1.90
N HIS A 197 19.64 -0.84 1.65
CA HIS A 197 19.41 0.24 2.62
C HIS A 197 18.11 0.95 2.22
N LEU A 198 17.65 1.95 2.99
CA LEU A 198 16.29 2.47 2.80
C LEU A 198 16.02 3.00 1.39
N GLY A 199 16.98 3.72 0.80
CA GLY A 199 16.86 4.22 -0.58
C GLY A 199 16.76 3.11 -1.62
N ILE A 200 17.45 1.98 -1.43
CA ILE A 200 17.36 0.80 -2.29
C ILE A 200 16.00 0.12 -2.13
N ILE A 201 15.47 -0.01 -0.92
CA ILE A 201 14.11 -0.53 -0.69
C ILE A 201 13.07 0.33 -1.40
N LEU A 202 13.15 1.66 -1.24
CA LEU A 202 12.19 2.59 -1.85
C LEU A 202 12.26 2.61 -3.38
N SER A 203 13.42 2.30 -3.95
CA SER A 203 13.64 2.26 -5.40
C SER A 203 13.65 0.85 -6.00
N CYS A 204 13.47 -0.21 -5.20
CA CYS A 204 13.69 -1.59 -5.65
C CYS A 204 12.87 -1.94 -6.91
N GLY A 205 11.67 -1.39 -7.07
CA GLY A 205 10.84 -1.58 -8.25
C GLY A 205 11.50 -1.20 -9.58
N LEU A 206 12.50 -0.31 -9.55
CA LEU A 206 13.29 0.16 -10.70
C LEU A 206 14.44 -0.78 -11.09
N THR A 207 14.69 -1.84 -10.31
CA THR A 207 15.82 -2.76 -10.56
C THR A 207 15.82 -3.24 -12.01
N ASN A 208 16.99 -3.05 -12.65
CA ASN A 208 17.21 -3.35 -14.04
C ASN A 208 18.67 -3.79 -14.23
N PHE A 209 18.97 -5.01 -13.81
CA PHE A 209 20.27 -5.61 -14.05
C PHE A 209 20.46 -5.95 -15.52
N LYS A 210 21.71 -5.83 -15.96
CA LYS A 210 22.16 -6.08 -17.31
C LYS A 210 23.40 -6.96 -17.30
N ASP A 211 23.61 -7.73 -18.35
CA ASP A 211 24.87 -8.43 -18.60
C ASP A 211 25.94 -7.49 -19.20
N GLU A 212 27.11 -8.04 -19.48
CA GLU A 212 28.25 -7.33 -20.10
C GLU A 212 27.93 -6.73 -21.48
N ASN A 213 26.94 -7.30 -22.18
CA ASN A 213 26.47 -6.85 -23.49
C ASN A 213 25.28 -5.88 -23.39
N GLU A 214 25.00 -5.35 -22.20
CA GLU A 214 23.85 -4.52 -21.85
C GLU A 214 22.45 -5.16 -22.00
N ASN A 215 22.37 -6.48 -22.19
CA ASN A 215 21.09 -7.17 -22.27
C ASN A 215 20.47 -7.26 -20.88
N HIS A 216 19.16 -7.03 -20.82
CA HIS A 216 18.40 -7.12 -19.57
C HIS A 216 18.42 -8.55 -19.00
N LEU A 217 18.67 -8.66 -17.69
CA LEU A 217 18.58 -9.89 -16.92
C LEU A 217 17.25 -9.90 -16.13
N PRO A 218 16.14 -10.39 -16.72
CA PRO A 218 14.82 -10.33 -16.09
C PRO A 218 14.70 -11.21 -14.85
N GLY A 219 15.39 -12.36 -14.85
CA GLY A 219 15.41 -13.28 -13.71
C GLY A 219 16.00 -12.63 -12.47
N ASP A 220 17.21 -12.08 -12.60
CA ASP A 220 17.96 -11.41 -11.53
C ASP A 220 17.22 -10.16 -11.04
N SER A 221 16.82 -9.28 -11.97
CA SER A 221 16.09 -8.05 -11.64
C SER A 221 14.79 -8.33 -10.88
N ARG A 222 14.12 -9.43 -11.21
CA ARG A 222 12.90 -9.87 -10.54
C ARG A 222 13.18 -10.50 -9.18
N LEU A 223 14.17 -11.38 -9.07
CA LEU A 223 14.52 -11.99 -7.78
C LEU A 223 14.93 -10.91 -6.77
N TYR A 224 15.77 -9.96 -7.17
CA TYR A 224 16.24 -8.90 -6.29
C TYR A 224 15.08 -8.06 -5.74
N ARG A 225 14.14 -7.68 -6.62
CA ARG A 225 12.90 -7.00 -6.21
C ARG A 225 12.12 -7.79 -5.16
N ILE A 226 12.01 -9.10 -5.34
CA ILE A 226 11.30 -9.96 -4.40
C ILE A 226 12.05 -9.99 -3.06
N LEU A 227 13.34 -10.32 -3.06
CA LEU A 227 14.14 -10.42 -1.83
C LEU A 227 14.12 -9.11 -1.04
N VAL A 228 14.49 -8.00 -1.66
CA VAL A 228 14.58 -6.68 -1.01
C VAL A 228 13.22 -6.21 -0.47
N SER A 229 12.12 -6.54 -1.14
CA SER A 229 10.79 -6.06 -0.74
C SER A 229 10.11 -6.92 0.33
N GLU A 230 10.40 -8.22 0.38
CA GLU A 230 9.75 -9.18 1.29
C GLU A 230 10.47 -9.29 2.66
N CYS A 231 11.74 -8.88 2.79
CA CYS A 231 12.53 -8.93 4.06
C CYS A 231 11.90 -8.15 5.23
N LYS A 232 10.99 -7.21 4.98
CA LYS A 232 10.34 -6.38 6.01
C LYS A 232 9.50 -7.18 7.01
N TRP A 233 8.88 -8.28 6.58
CA TRP A 233 7.77 -8.90 7.32
C TRP A 233 8.15 -9.64 8.59
N VAL A 234 9.43 -9.90 8.82
CA VAL A 234 9.87 -10.82 9.87
C VAL A 234 10.40 -10.07 11.11
N ILE A 235 10.49 -8.74 11.09
CA ILE A 235 11.29 -7.96 12.07
C ILE A 235 10.45 -7.25 13.17
N ASN A 236 9.10 -7.35 13.18
CA ASN A 236 8.29 -6.51 14.09
C ASN A 236 7.28 -7.29 14.95
N GLU A 237 7.79 -7.99 15.96
CA GLU A 237 6.98 -8.56 17.04
C GLU A 237 7.50 -8.14 18.42
N LYS A 238 6.59 -8.10 19.41
CA LYS A 238 6.86 -7.60 20.76
C LYS A 238 7.84 -8.47 21.54
N ASP A 239 7.90 -9.75 21.19
CA ASP A 239 8.82 -10.73 21.75
C ASP A 239 9.74 -11.22 20.62
N PRO A 240 11.07 -11.24 20.83
CA PRO A 240 12.00 -11.64 19.79
C PRO A 240 11.81 -13.12 19.46
N PRO A 241 11.45 -13.46 18.21
CA PRO A 241 11.29 -14.86 17.80
C PRO A 241 12.63 -15.59 17.88
N SER A 242 12.58 -16.91 18.08
CA SER A 242 13.79 -17.74 18.04
C SER A 242 14.42 -17.72 16.64
N ALA A 243 15.73 -17.98 16.54
CA ALA A 243 16.44 -18.06 15.25
C ALA A 243 15.77 -19.06 14.28
N ASN A 244 15.31 -20.21 14.79
CA ASN A 244 14.58 -21.20 13.99
C ASN A 244 13.23 -20.67 13.47
N GLU A 245 12.53 -19.89 14.29
CA GLU A 245 11.27 -19.30 13.89
C GLU A 245 11.46 -18.21 12.82
N ILE A 246 12.45 -17.33 12.99
CA ILE A 246 12.84 -16.34 11.97
C ILE A 246 13.14 -17.04 10.65
N TRP A 247 13.95 -18.09 10.70
CA TRP A 247 14.29 -18.91 9.55
C TRP A 247 13.04 -19.48 8.88
N ASN A 248 12.17 -20.14 9.65
CA ASN A 248 10.96 -20.77 9.11
C ASN A 248 10.00 -19.75 8.50
N ARG A 249 9.85 -18.57 9.11
CA ARG A 249 9.03 -17.47 8.60
C ARG A 249 9.58 -16.92 7.28
N TRP A 250 10.89 -16.70 7.20
CA TRP A 250 11.55 -16.29 5.97
C TRP A 250 11.39 -17.33 4.86
N LEU A 251 11.69 -18.60 5.16
CA LEU A 251 11.56 -19.71 4.23
C LEU A 251 10.12 -19.84 3.72
N TRP A 252 9.13 -19.79 4.61
CA TRP A 252 7.72 -19.84 4.24
C TRP A 252 7.32 -18.69 3.31
N THR A 253 7.85 -17.49 3.54
CA THR A 253 7.60 -16.31 2.70
C THR A 253 8.12 -16.52 1.28
N ILE A 254 9.38 -16.98 1.15
CA ILE A 254 10.01 -17.27 -0.15
C ILE A 254 9.32 -18.44 -0.86
N GLU A 255 9.02 -19.53 -0.16
CA GLU A 255 8.31 -20.68 -0.73
C GLU A 255 6.90 -20.32 -1.20
N SER A 256 6.17 -19.54 -0.41
CA SER A 256 4.83 -19.07 -0.78
C SER A 256 4.89 -18.23 -2.06
N ARG A 257 5.94 -17.43 -2.20
CA ARG A 257 6.16 -16.65 -3.41
C ARG A 257 6.46 -17.51 -4.64
N LEU A 258 7.33 -18.52 -4.49
CA LEU A 258 7.62 -19.48 -5.54
C LEU A 258 6.36 -20.27 -5.96
N LYS A 259 5.55 -20.73 -5.00
CA LYS A 259 4.28 -21.42 -5.25
C LYS A 259 3.32 -20.54 -6.05
N LEU A 260 3.17 -19.27 -5.65
CA LEU A 260 2.33 -18.30 -6.36
C LEU A 260 2.83 -18.07 -7.79
N ASP A 261 4.14 -17.89 -7.98
CA ASP A 261 4.74 -17.68 -9.29
C ASP A 261 4.51 -18.88 -10.22
N ARG A 262 4.64 -20.11 -9.71
CA ARG A 262 4.35 -21.34 -10.46
C ARG A 262 2.89 -21.40 -10.87
N LEU A 263 1.96 -21.08 -9.97
CA LEU A 263 0.52 -21.02 -10.28
C LEU A 263 0.24 -20.01 -11.40
N LEU A 264 0.85 -18.82 -11.32
CA LEU A 264 0.69 -17.76 -12.30
C LEU A 264 1.25 -18.10 -13.69
N THR A 265 1.97 -19.22 -13.87
CA THR A 265 2.34 -19.72 -15.22
C THR A 265 1.21 -20.43 -15.96
N SER A 266 0.10 -20.73 -15.28
CA SER A 266 -1.06 -21.39 -15.88
C SER A 266 -1.74 -20.50 -16.92
N SER A 267 -2.25 -21.11 -18.01
CA SER A 267 -3.05 -20.41 -19.03
C SER A 267 -4.33 -19.80 -18.48
N LYS A 268 -4.83 -20.26 -17.33
CA LYS A 268 -6.01 -19.72 -16.63
C LYS A 268 -5.92 -18.22 -16.35
N PHE A 269 -4.73 -17.65 -16.31
CA PHE A 269 -4.49 -16.24 -16.00
C PHE A 269 -4.36 -15.33 -17.23
N ASP A 270 -4.49 -15.88 -18.45
CA ASP A 270 -4.48 -15.15 -19.73
C ASP A 270 -3.41 -14.02 -19.78
N LYS A 271 -3.80 -12.76 -19.98
CA LYS A 271 -2.89 -11.60 -20.07
C LYS A 271 -2.08 -11.32 -18.79
N LYS A 272 -2.49 -11.90 -17.65
CA LYS A 272 -1.78 -11.75 -16.35
C LYS A 272 -0.81 -12.89 -16.08
N LYS A 273 -0.73 -13.89 -16.96
CA LYS A 273 0.16 -15.04 -16.85
C LYS A 273 1.63 -14.60 -16.78
N LEU A 274 2.41 -15.31 -15.96
CA LEU A 274 3.87 -15.23 -15.93
C LEU A 274 4.48 -16.22 -16.94
N SER A 275 5.54 -15.78 -17.61
CA SER A 275 6.32 -16.66 -18.49
C SER A 275 7.04 -17.74 -17.65
N LYS A 276 6.95 -18.99 -18.09
CA LYS A 276 7.68 -20.12 -17.46
C LYS A 276 9.18 -19.89 -17.45
N LYS A 277 9.74 -19.33 -18.53
CA LYS A 277 11.15 -18.98 -18.64
C LYS A 277 11.56 -17.97 -17.56
N VAL A 278 10.79 -16.88 -17.41
CA VAL A 278 11.07 -15.86 -16.38
C VAL A 278 11.01 -16.45 -14.96
N VAL A 279 10.02 -17.30 -14.66
CA VAL A 279 9.93 -17.97 -13.35
C VAL A 279 11.14 -18.89 -13.13
N SER A 280 11.54 -19.66 -14.15
CA SER A 280 12.75 -20.49 -14.10
C SER A 280 13.99 -19.64 -13.83
N ASP A 281 14.21 -18.57 -14.59
CA ASP A 281 15.37 -17.70 -14.47
C ASP A 281 15.42 -16.98 -13.11
N THR A 282 14.26 -16.58 -12.57
CA THR A 282 14.15 -16.03 -11.21
C THR A 282 14.62 -17.05 -10.17
N TRP A 283 14.13 -18.30 -10.22
CA TRP A 283 14.21 -19.24 -9.11
C TRP A 283 15.20 -20.40 -9.28
N LYS A 284 15.82 -20.60 -10.44
CA LYS A 284 16.67 -21.78 -10.76
C LYS A 284 17.72 -22.09 -9.69
N GLU A 285 18.39 -21.08 -9.15
CA GLU A 285 19.43 -21.25 -8.13
C GLU A 285 18.88 -21.33 -6.70
N VAL A 286 17.66 -20.83 -6.47
CA VAL A 286 17.00 -20.83 -5.16
C VAL A 286 16.43 -22.21 -4.82
N VAL A 287 16.00 -22.98 -5.83
CA VAL A 287 15.48 -24.35 -5.61
C VAL A 287 16.59 -25.29 -5.14
N SER A 288 17.84 -25.07 -5.57
CA SER A 288 19.01 -25.84 -5.13
C SER A 288 19.33 -25.63 -3.64
N ILE A 289 19.10 -24.41 -3.14
CA ILE A 289 19.35 -24.02 -1.74
C ILE A 289 18.50 -24.83 -0.74
N ARG A 290 17.29 -25.27 -1.13
CA ARG A 290 16.47 -26.16 -0.29
C ARG A 290 17.20 -27.48 0.03
N VAL A 291 18.00 -28.00 -0.90
CA VAL A 291 18.81 -29.20 -0.70
C VAL A 291 20.02 -28.91 0.19
N MET A 292 20.64 -27.74 0.05
CA MET A 292 21.81 -27.35 0.84
C MET A 292 21.50 -27.12 2.33
N PHE A 293 20.33 -26.53 2.65
CA PHE A 293 19.98 -26.23 4.06
C PHE A 293 19.27 -27.36 4.79
N LEU A 294 18.66 -28.32 4.09
CA LEU A 294 18.14 -29.54 4.72
C LEU A 294 19.28 -30.46 5.22
N ASN A 295 20.49 -30.32 4.68
CA ASN A 295 21.68 -31.08 5.08
C ASN A 295 22.47 -30.46 6.25
N ARG A 296 21.97 -29.36 6.86
CA ARG A 296 22.55 -28.75 8.08
C ARG A 296 21.77 -29.17 9.35
N LYS A 297 21.26 -30.39 9.39
CA LYS A 297 20.77 -31.01 10.63
C LYS A 297 21.88 -31.78 11.31
#